data_AF-A0A661IZ92-F1
#
_entry.id   AF-A0A661IZ92-F1
#
_cell.length_a   1.000
_cell.length_b   1.000
_cell.length_c   1.000
_cell.angle_alpha   90.00
_cell.angle_beta   90.00
_cell.angle_gamma   90.00
#
_symmetry.space_group_name_H-M   'P 1'
#
loop_
_entity.id
_entity.type
_entity.pdbx_description
1 polymer ?
#
loop_
_entity_poly.entity_id
_entity_poly.type
_entity_poly.pdbx_seq_one_letter_code
_entity_poly.pdbx_strand_id
1 'polypeptide(L)'
;MSLAVKVYEAFKDDERKAKVLSEVIDELESRTTHLKDVTTKGDLEVTKLALQKEIEEVRKELKEVELRLQREIERVKASIIKWVVGLLLVQTGVIVSIIGLLR
;
A
#
# COMPACT_ATOMS: atom_id res chain seq x y z
N MET A 1 30.58 -11.56 27.68
CA MET A 1 30.84 -12.92 28.19
C MET A 1 29.69 -13.79 27.73
N SER A 2 29.94 -14.80 26.89
CA SER A 2 28.88 -15.70 26.40
C SER A 2 28.31 -16.51 27.55
N LEU A 3 27.07 -16.99 27.40
CA LEU A 3 26.43 -17.83 28.42
C LEU A 3 27.20 -19.13 28.61
N ALA A 4 27.86 -19.64 27.55
CA ALA A 4 28.68 -20.84 27.59
C ALA A 4 29.86 -20.70 28.57
N VAL A 5 30.54 -19.55 28.57
CA VAL A 5 31.66 -19.26 29.49
C VAL A 5 31.19 -19.23 30.95
N LYS A 6 30.04 -18.61 31.21
CA LYS A 6 29.46 -18.56 32.57
C LYS A 6 29.06 -19.96 33.07
N VAL A 7 28.52 -20.79 32.18
CA VAL A 7 28.12 -22.17 32.52
C VAL A 7 29.35 -23.05 32.73
N TYR A 8 30.40 -22.88 31.95
CA TYR A 8 31.67 -23.58 32.18
C TYR A 8 32.25 -23.26 33.55
N GLU A 9 32.31 -21.97 33.92
CA GLU A 9 32.82 -21.52 35.22
C GLU A 9 31.96 -22.00 36.39
N ALA A 10 30.63 -22.02 36.23
CA ALA A 10 29.69 -22.44 37.28
C ALA A 10 29.73 -23.94 37.58
N PHE A 11 30.18 -24.76 36.63
CA PHE A 11 30.25 -26.22 36.78
C PHE A 11 31.69 -26.76 36.77
N LYS A 12 32.70 -25.89 36.92
CA LYS A 12 34.13 -26.24 36.87
C LYS A 12 34.56 -27.34 37.84
N ASP A 13 33.74 -27.60 38.86
CA ASP A 13 33.91 -28.66 39.85
C ASP A 13 33.86 -30.07 39.21
N ASP A 14 33.19 -30.19 38.06
CA ASP A 14 33.14 -31.39 37.23
C ASP A 14 33.41 -31.00 35.77
N GLU A 15 34.67 -31.09 35.37
CA GLU A 15 35.16 -30.65 34.05
C GLU A 15 34.41 -31.28 32.88
N ARG A 16 33.96 -32.54 33.02
CA ARG A 16 33.15 -33.21 31.99
C ARG A 16 31.77 -32.58 31.88
N LYS A 17 31.09 -32.31 32.99
CA LYS A 17 29.78 -31.65 32.98
C LYS A 17 29.88 -30.20 32.51
N ALA A 18 30.90 -29.46 32.98
CA ALA A 18 31.15 -28.08 32.57
C ALA A 18 31.31 -27.96 31.05
N LYS A 19 32.14 -28.84 30.46
CA LYS A 19 32.40 -28.84 29.02
C LYS A 19 31.13 -29.14 28.22
N VAL A 20 30.43 -30.23 28.55
CA VAL A 20 29.20 -30.62 27.85
C VAL A 20 28.12 -29.54 27.95
N LEU A 21 27.90 -28.95 29.13
CA LEU A 21 26.90 -27.92 29.31
C LEU A 21 27.27 -26.60 28.63
N SER A 22 28.55 -26.22 28.65
CA SER A 22 29.02 -25.03 27.93
C SER A 22 28.86 -25.19 26.42
N GLU A 23 29.15 -26.36 25.86
CA GLU A 23 29.06 -26.66 24.43
C GLU A 23 27.60 -26.63 23.95
N VAL A 24 26.68 -27.19 24.74
CA VAL A 24 25.22 -27.09 24.48
C VAL A 24 24.74 -25.64 24.53
N ILE A 25 25.23 -24.84 25.48
CA ILE A 25 24.83 -23.45 25.63
C ILE A 25 25.41 -22.58 24.49
N ASP A 26 26.63 -22.85 24.04
CA ASP A 26 27.26 -22.15 22.91
C ASP A 26 26.53 -22.45 21.60
N GLU A 27 26.10 -23.72 21.40
CA GLU A 27 25.28 -24.10 20.26
C GLU A 27 23.88 -23.46 20.29
N LEU A 28 23.26 -23.37 21.47
CA LEU A 28 21.99 -22.66 21.66
C LEU A 28 22.13 -21.14 21.44
N GLU A 29 23.21 -20.52 21.93
CA GLU A 29 23.48 -19.09 21.77
C GLU A 29 23.73 -18.74 20.30
N SER A 30 24.47 -19.58 19.57
CA SER A 30 24.67 -19.46 18.11
C SER A 30 23.33 -19.48 17.35
N ARG A 31 22.47 -20.48 17.63
CA ARG A 31 21.14 -20.59 17.01
C ARG A 31 20.21 -19.42 17.37
N THR A 32 20.26 -18.95 18.61
CA THR A 32 19.43 -17.84 19.11
C THR A 32 19.88 -16.49 18.53
N THR A 33 21.18 -16.34 18.26
CA THR A 33 21.72 -15.16 17.60
C THR A 33 21.22 -15.07 16.15
N HIS A 34 21.09 -16.19 15.44
CA HIS A 34 20.45 -16.22 14.13
C HIS A 34 18.94 -15.93 14.19
N LEU A 35 18.26 -16.23 15.30
CA LEU A 35 16.84 -15.92 15.49
C LEU A 35 16.57 -14.43 15.78
N LYS A 36 17.58 -13.64 16.17
CA LYS A 36 17.41 -12.19 16.39
C LYS A 36 17.15 -11.40 15.10
N ASP A 37 17.62 -11.89 13.96
CA ASP A 37 17.37 -11.28 12.64
C ASP A 37 16.05 -11.75 12.00
N VAL A 38 15.30 -12.62 12.67
CA VAL A 38 14.01 -13.11 12.17
C VAL A 38 12.91 -12.18 12.66
N THR A 39 12.22 -11.54 11.73
CA THR A 39 11.02 -10.73 11.98
C THR A 39 10.06 -11.48 12.89
N THR A 40 9.71 -10.89 14.03
CA THR A 40 8.80 -11.54 14.97
C THR A 40 7.38 -11.57 14.42
N LYS A 41 6.53 -12.45 14.96
CA LYS A 41 5.10 -12.46 14.60
C LYS A 41 4.44 -11.10 14.87
N GLY A 42 4.91 -10.37 15.89
CA GLY A 42 4.44 -9.02 16.20
C GLY A 42 4.80 -8.00 15.12
N ASP A 43 6.04 -8.03 14.63
CA ASP A 43 6.49 -7.14 13.54
C ASP A 43 5.70 -7.40 12.24
N LEU A 44 5.39 -8.66 11.96
CA LEU A 44 4.55 -9.05 10.82
C LEU A 44 3.11 -8.54 10.97
N GLU A 45 2.55 -8.62 12.18
CA GLU A 45 1.19 -8.12 12.47
C GLU A 45 1.11 -6.60 12.34
N VAL A 46 2.10 -5.87 12.86
CA VAL A 46 2.21 -4.41 12.68
C VAL A 46 2.30 -4.06 11.20
N THR A 47 3.15 -4.76 10.44
CA THR A 47 3.29 -4.55 8.99
C THR A 47 1.99 -4.84 8.26
N LYS A 48 1.29 -5.92 8.62
CA LYS A 48 -0.01 -6.26 8.03
C LYS A 48 -1.06 -5.19 8.30
N LEU A 49 -1.14 -4.68 9.52
CA LEU A 49 -2.06 -3.60 9.89
C LEU A 49 -1.74 -2.30 9.15
N ALA A 50 -0.45 -1.95 9.03
CA ALA A 50 -0.02 -0.80 8.25
C ALA A 50 -0.42 -0.92 6.78
N LEU A 51 -0.15 -2.08 6.15
CA LEU A 51 -0.54 -2.35 4.77
C LEU A 51 -2.07 -2.34 4.59
N GLN A 52 -2.84 -2.87 5.55
CA GLN A 52 -4.31 -2.80 5.49
C GLN A 52 -4.81 -1.36 5.50
N LYS A 53 -4.19 -0.50 6.30
CA LYS A 53 -4.52 0.93 6.35
C LYS A 53 -4.17 1.62 5.03
N GLU A 54 -2.98 1.39 4.49
CA GLU A 54 -2.56 1.95 3.20
C GLU A 54 -3.48 1.49 2.05
N ILE A 55 -3.87 0.22 2.04
CA ILE A 55 -4.83 -0.31 1.05
C ILE A 55 -6.17 0.40 1.14
N GLU A 56 -6.68 0.64 2.35
CA GLU A 56 -7.96 1.33 2.54
C GLU A 56 -7.88 2.81 2.12
N GLU A 57 -6.75 3.47 2.40
CA GLU A 57 -6.49 4.84 1.97
C GLU A 57 -6.44 4.95 0.44
N VAL A 58 -5.69 4.07 -0.23
CA VAL A 58 -5.61 4.02 -1.70
C VAL A 58 -6.99 3.73 -2.32
N ARG A 59 -7.80 2.84 -1.72
CA ARG A 59 -9.17 2.58 -2.18
C ARG A 59 -10.07 3.80 -2.08
N LYS A 60 -9.93 4.58 -1.01
CA LYS A 60 -10.68 5.82 -0.83
C LYS A 60 -10.29 6.86 -1.86
N GLU A 61 -9.00 7.07 -2.06
CA GLU A 61 -8.48 7.98 -3.08
C GLU A 61 -8.96 7.59 -4.48
N LEU A 62 -8.92 6.29 -4.80
CA LEU A 62 -9.41 5.78 -6.08
C LEU A 62 -10.89 6.12 -6.30
N LYS A 63 -11.75 5.90 -5.28
CA LYS A 63 -13.17 6.23 -5.36
C LYS A 63 -13.42 7.72 -5.52
N GLU A 64 -12.64 8.56 -4.86
CA GLU A 64 -12.72 10.02 -5.02
C GLU A 64 -12.33 10.47 -6.45
N VAL A 65 -11.29 9.86 -7.02
CA VAL A 65 -10.87 10.10 -8.41
C VAL A 65 -11.94 9.64 -9.39
N GLU A 66 -12.51 8.45 -9.21
CA GLU A 66 -13.59 7.94 -10.05
C GLU A 66 -14.81 8.89 -10.06
N LEU A 67 -15.24 9.36 -8.88
CA LEU A 67 -16.35 10.31 -8.77
C LEU A 67 -16.03 11.67 -9.42
N ARG A 68 -14.79 12.14 -9.30
CA ARG A 68 -14.34 13.37 -9.94
C ARG A 68 -14.38 13.24 -11.46
N LEU A 69 -13.84 12.15 -12.00
CA LEU A 69 -13.84 11.85 -13.42
C LEU A 69 -15.27 11.72 -13.98
N GLN A 70 -16.17 11.05 -13.26
CA GLN A 70 -17.59 10.97 -13.65
C GLN A 70 -18.22 12.36 -13.79
N ARG A 71 -18.01 13.25 -12.81
CA ARG A 71 -18.52 14.62 -12.85
C ARG A 71 -17.92 15.44 -14.00
N GLU A 72 -16.62 15.28 -14.26
CA GLU A 72 -15.95 15.96 -15.38
C GLU A 72 -16.51 15.49 -16.73
N ILE A 73 -16.71 14.17 -16.89
CA ILE A 73 -17.34 13.60 -18.09
C ILE A 73 -18.75 14.16 -18.27
N GLU A 74 -19.59 14.18 -17.23
CA GLU A 74 -20.93 14.76 -17.30
C GLU A 74 -20.90 16.24 -17.69
N ARG A 75 -19.99 17.01 -17.09
CA ARG A 75 -19.81 18.43 -17.42
C ARG A 75 -19.41 18.63 -18.87
N VAL A 76 -18.46 17.85 -19.37
CA VAL A 76 -18.02 17.91 -20.77
C VAL A 76 -19.14 17.51 -21.71
N LYS A 77 -19.89 16.44 -21.41
CA LYS A 77 -21.08 16.03 -22.19
C LYS A 77 -22.12 17.16 -22.25
N ALA A 78 -22.45 17.77 -21.12
CA ALA A 78 -23.41 18.88 -21.07
C ALA A 78 -22.92 20.10 -21.86
N SER A 79 -21.63 20.43 -21.76
CA SER A 79 -21.00 21.50 -22.54
C SER A 79 -21.11 21.24 -24.05
N ILE A 80 -20.77 20.02 -24.49
CA ILE A 80 -20.87 19.61 -25.90
C ILE A 80 -22.31 19.76 -26.39
N ILE A 81 -23.29 19.24 -25.64
CA ILE A 81 -24.71 19.35 -26.02
C ILE A 81 -25.10 20.83 -26.18
N LYS A 82 -24.71 21.70 -25.25
CA LYS A 82 -25.00 23.14 -25.31
C LYS A 82 -24.44 23.78 -26.59
N TRP A 83 -23.19 23.46 -26.94
CA TRP A 83 -22.55 23.98 -28.15
C TRP A 83 -23.22 23.45 -29.43
N VAL A 84 -23.55 22.16 -29.47
CA VAL A 84 -24.24 21.54 -30.61
C VAL A 84 -25.61 22.19 -30.82
N VAL A 85 -26.40 22.37 -29.75
CA VAL A 85 -27.70 23.05 -29.84
C VAL A 85 -27.55 24.49 -30.33
N GLY A 86 -26.57 25.23 -29.78
CA GLY A 86 -26.28 26.59 -30.24
C GLY A 86 -25.92 26.65 -31.73
N LEU A 87 -25.08 25.74 -32.20
CA LEU A 87 -24.71 25.65 -33.61
C LEU A 87 -25.91 25.34 -34.51
N LEU A 88 -26.77 24.39 -34.12
CA LEU A 88 -27.96 24.02 -34.89
C LEU A 88 -28.95 25.19 -35.02
N LEU A 89 -29.12 25.98 -33.96
CA LEU A 89 -29.96 27.19 -33.99
C LEU A 89 -29.39 28.24 -34.94
N VAL A 90 -28.09 28.48 -34.90
CA VAL A 90 -27.41 29.41 -35.83
C VAL A 90 -27.60 28.94 -37.28
N GLN A 91 -27.35 27.67 -37.57
CA GLN A 91 -27.52 27.10 -38.90
C GLN A 91 -28.96 27.23 -39.41
N THR A 92 -29.95 26.98 -38.55
CA THR A 92 -31.36 27.13 -38.90
C THR A 92 -31.70 28.58 -39.24
N GLY A 93 -31.18 29.54 -38.47
CA GLY A 93 -31.34 30.97 -38.76
C GLY A 93 -30.73 31.38 -40.12
N VAL A 94 -29.55 30.84 -40.46
CA VAL A 94 -28.93 31.04 -41.78
C VAL A 94 -29.81 30.49 -42.91
N ILE A 95 -30.32 29.26 -42.76
CA ILE A 95 -31.19 28.63 -43.77
C ILE A 95 -32.47 29.46 -43.99
N VAL A 96 -33.14 29.89 -42.91
CA VAL A 96 -34.35 30.71 -42.99
C VAL A 96 -34.07 32.05 -43.70
N SER A 97 -32.93 32.69 -43.40
CA SER A 97 -32.54 33.95 -44.03
C SER A 97 -32.30 33.79 -45.54
N ILE A 98 -31.64 32.70 -45.96
CA ILE A 98 -31.41 32.40 -47.38
C ILE A 98 -32.73 32.16 -48.11
N ILE A 99 -33.65 31.38 -47.53
CA ILE A 99 -34.97 31.13 -48.13
C ILE A 99 -35.75 32.43 -48.29
N GLY A 100 -35.67 33.35 -47.32
CA GLY A 100 -36.32 34.66 -47.39
C GLY A 100 -35.78 35.56 -48.50
N LEU A 101 -34.50 35.42 -48.88
CA LEU A 101 -33.86 36.19 -49.96
C LEU A 101 -34.12 35.61 -51.37
N LEU A 102 -34.52 34.35 -51.46
CA LEU A 102 -34.81 33.64 -52.71
C LEU A 102 -36.29 33.68 -53.13
N ARG A 103 -37.15 34.31 -52.33
CA ARG A 103 -38.56 34.60 -52.64
C ARG A 103 -38.72 36.04 -53.11
#